data_AF-A0A972BAE9-F1
#
_entry.id   AF-A0A972BAE9-F1
#
_cell.length_a   1.000
_cell.length_b   1.000
_cell.length_c   1.000
_cell.angle_alpha   90.00
_cell.angle_beta   90.00
_cell.angle_gamma   90.00
#
_symmetry.space_group_name_H-M   'P 1'
#
loop_
_entity.id
_entity.type
_entity.pdbx_description
1 polymer ?
#
loop_
_entity_poly.entity_id
_entity_poly.type
_entity_poly.pdbx_seq_one_letter_code
_entity_poly.pdbx_strand_id
1 'polypeptide(L)' 'KQLLGQVAAKIRSLRKPEPYKGKGIRYEGEYVRRKAGKAAASVK' A
#
# COMPACT_ATOMS: atom_id res chain seq x y z
N LYS A 1 -19.48 11.61 -8.63
CA LYS A 1 -18.91 10.91 -7.45
C LYS A 1 -17.49 11.40 -7.10
N GLN A 2 -17.24 12.70 -7.03
CA GLN A 2 -15.88 13.24 -6.80
C GLN A 2 -15.42 13.12 -5.34
N LEU A 3 -16.32 13.33 -4.38
CA LEU A 3 -16.03 13.25 -2.94
C LEU A 3 -15.45 11.88 -2.54
N LEU A 4 -16.03 10.78 -3.02
CA LEU A 4 -15.58 9.42 -2.68
C LEU A 4 -14.15 9.15 -3.18
N GLY A 5 -13.81 9.63 -4.38
CA GLY A 5 -12.46 9.49 -4.92
C GLY A 5 -11.42 10.29 -4.11
N GLN A 6 -11.77 11.50 -3.69
CA GLN A 6 -10.91 12.34 -2.86
C GLN A 6 -10.70 11.75 -1.46
N VAL A 7 -11.77 11.22 -0.85
CA VAL A 7 -11.70 10.53 0.44
C VAL A 7 -10.86 9.27 0.35
N ALA A 8 -11.05 8.43 -0.68
CA ALA A 8 -10.24 7.24 -0.88
C ALA A 8 -8.76 7.56 -1.11
N ALA A 9 -8.45 8.62 -1.87
CA ALA A 9 -7.09 9.10 -2.06
C ALA A 9 -6.45 9.61 -0.75
N LYS A 10 -7.22 10.32 0.08
CA LYS A 10 -6.78 10.78 1.40
C LYS A 10 -6.53 9.62 2.37
N ILE A 11 -7.33 8.56 2.31
CA ILE A 11 -7.11 7.36 3.13
C ILE A 11 -5.84 6.62 2.67
N ARG A 12 -5.62 6.49 1.35
CA ARG A 12 -4.40 5.87 0.80
C ARG A 12 -3.11 6.63 1.12
N SER A 13 -3.16 7.96 1.25
CA SER A 13 -1.98 8.76 1.55
C SER A 13 -1.44 8.56 2.97
N LEU A 14 -2.32 8.19 3.92
CA LEU A 14 -1.95 7.94 5.32
C LEU A 14 -1.01 6.75 5.48
N ARG A 15 -1.17 5.71 4.67
CA ARG A 15 -0.31 4.52 4.73
C ARG A 15 -0.18 3.88 3.36
N LYS A 16 0.72 4.44 2.54
CA LYS A 16 1.00 3.92 1.20
C LYS A 16 1.51 2.47 1.28
N PRO A 17 1.11 1.59 0.34
CA PRO A 17 1.57 0.21 0.33
C PRO A 17 3.08 0.18 0.11
N GLU A 18 3.80 -0.41 1.06
CA GLU A 18 5.26 -0.50 1.01
C GLU A 18 5.74 -1.43 -0.13
N PRO A 19 6.82 -1.05 -0.85
CA PRO A 19 7.33 -1.81 -2.00
C PRO A 19 7.98 -3.15 -1.65
N TYR A 20 8.11 -3.49 -0.37
CA TYR A 20 8.75 -4.74 0.10
C TYR A 20 7.73 -5.72 0.67
N LYS A 21 7.04 -5.33 1.75
CA LYS A 21 6.07 -6.20 2.45
C LYS A 21 4.64 -6.03 1.93
N GLY A 22 4.39 -5.09 1.02
CA GLY A 22 3.04 -4.76 0.53
C GLY A 22 2.10 -4.28 1.64
N LYS A 23 2.64 -3.87 2.79
CA LYS A 23 1.89 -3.41 3.96
C LYS A 23 1.40 -1.99 3.69
N GLY A 24 0.10 -1.76 3.78
CA GLY A 24 -0.52 -0.44 3.61
C GLY A 24 -1.92 -0.53 3.00
N ILE A 25 -2.48 0.64 2.72
CA ILE A 25 -3.82 0.83 2.16
C ILE A 25 -3.71 0.78 0.65
N ARG A 26 -4.36 -0.20 0.03
CA ARG A 26 -4.39 -0.44 -1.41
C ARG A 26 -5.83 -0.58 -1.87
N TYR A 27 -6.06 -0.32 -3.15
CA TYR A 27 -7.34 -0.64 -3.76
C TYR A 27 -7.47 -2.16 -3.98
N GLU A 28 -8.70 -2.64 -4.00
CA GLU A 28 -9.00 -4.03 -4.34
C GLU A 28 -8.54 -4.30 -5.78
N GLY A 29 -7.70 -5.32 -5.98
CA GLY A 29 -7.08 -5.64 -7.27
C GLY A 29 -5.82 -4.83 -7.63
N GLU A 30 -5.33 -3.92 -6.78
CA GLU A 30 -4.11 -3.16 -7.06
C GLU A 30 -2.85 -4.04 -6.99
N TYR A 31 -2.14 -4.19 -8.12
CA TYR A 31 -0.88 -4.91 -8.19
C TYR A 31 0.28 -4.06 -7.65
N VAL A 32 0.66 -4.28 -6.38
CA VAL A 32 1.80 -3.61 -5.77
C VAL A 32 3.09 -4.24 -6.31
N ARG A 33 3.86 -3.47 -7.11
CA ARG A 33 5.18 -3.88 -7.59
C ARG A 33 6.11 -4.11 -6.39
N ARG A 34 6.43 -5.37 -6.12
CA ARG A 34 7.37 -5.75 -5.06
C ARG A 34 8.80 -5.69 -5.60
N LYS A 35 9.70 -4.98 -4.91
CA LYS A 35 11.12 -4.96 -5.25
C LYS A 35 11.82 -6.17 -4.60
N ALA A 36 12.60 -6.91 -5.37
CA ALA A 36 13.43 -7.99 -4.85
C ALA A 36 14.66 -7.40 -4.14
N GLY A 37 14.79 -7.64 -2.83
CA GLY A 37 16.05 -7.41 -2.09
C GLY A 37 15.85 -6.96 -0.64
N LYS A 38 15.83 -7.90 0.31
CA LYS A 38 16.93 -8.45 1.14
C LYS A 38 16.23 -9.14 2.31
N ALA A 39 16.60 -10.39 2.53
CA ALA A 39 16.26 -11.32 3.62
C ALA A 39 15.32 -10.84 4.76
N ALA A 40 14.43 -11.75 5.17
CA ALA A 40 14.13 -12.06 6.56
C ALA A 40 14.48 -10.96 7.59
N ALA A 41 13.57 -10.01 7.80
CA ALA A 41 13.56 -9.18 9.00
C ALA A 41 12.21 -9.38 9.67
N SER A 42 12.22 -10.40 10.53
CA SER A 42 11.53 -10.51 11.80
C SER A 42 10.92 -9.19 12.30
N VAL A 43 9.67 -9.24 12.75
CA VAL A 43 9.31 -8.92 14.14
C VAL A 43 7.94 -9.57 14.37
N LYS A 44 7.94 -10.50 15.34
CA LYS A 44 6.88 -11.01 16.23
C LYS A 44 5.42 -10.96 15.76
#